data_AF-A0A4Q2ZGB9-F1
#
_entry.id   AF-A0A4Q2ZGB9-F1
#
_cell.length_a   1.000
_cell.length_b   1.000
_cell.length_c   1.000
_cell.angle_alpha   90.00
_cell.angle_beta   90.00
_cell.angle_gamma   90.00
#
_symmetry.space_group_name_H-M   'P 1'
#
loop_
_entity.id
_entity.type
_entity.pdbx_description
1 polymer ?
#
loop_
_entity_poly.entity_id
_entity_poly.type
_entity_poly.pdbx_seq_one_letter_code
_entity_poly.pdbx_strand_id
1 'polypeptide(L)' 'PAGRWGDPEDFKGPVVFLSSQASNYVHGEILVVDGGWMGR' A
#
# COMPACT_ATOMS: atom_id res chain seq x y z
N PRO A 1 -3.22 -6.06 -13.85
CA PRO A 1 -2.89 -4.73 -13.29
C PRO A 1 -4.08 -3.77 -13.40
N ALA A 2 -4.16 -2.76 -12.53
CA ALA A 2 -5.32 -1.89 -12.31
C ALA A 2 -5.74 -1.05 -13.52
N GLY A 3 -4.94 -0.98 -14.58
CA GLY A 3 -5.31 -0.35 -15.86
C GLY A 3 -5.49 1.17 -15.79
N ARG A 4 -5.06 1.80 -14.69
CA ARG A 4 -5.05 3.23 -14.46
C ARG A 4 -3.81 3.64 -13.68
N TRP A 5 -3.48 4.93 -13.75
CA TRP A 5 -2.50 5.50 -12.82
C TRP A 5 -3.07 5.51 -11.39
N GLY A 6 -2.16 5.41 -10.43
CA GLY A 6 -2.49 5.64 -9.02
C GLY A 6 -2.84 7.11 -8.79
N ASP A 7 -3.75 7.33 -7.85
CA ASP A 7 -4.13 8.64 -7.34
C ASP A 7 -3.66 8.75 -5.87
N PRO A 8 -3.33 9.96 -5.35
CA PRO A 8 -2.97 10.13 -3.94
C PRO A 8 -3.96 9.50 -2.94
N GLU A 9 -5.24 9.43 -3.29
CA GLU A 9 -6.29 8.81 -2.48
C GLU A 9 -6.04 7.30 -2.23
N ASP A 10 -5.39 6.60 -3.16
CA ASP A 10 -5.10 5.17 -3.04
C ASP A 10 -4.13 4.85 -1.88
N PHE A 11 -3.37 5.85 -1.40
CA PHE A 11 -2.40 5.69 -0.32
C PHE A 11 -2.97 5.93 1.08
N LYS A 12 -4.19 6.48 1.20
CA LYS A 12 -4.78 6.80 2.50
C LYS A 12 -4.89 5.57 3.40
N GLY A 13 -5.47 4.49 2.87
CA GLY A 13 -5.60 3.21 3.60
C GLY A 13 -4.24 2.63 4.03
N PRO A 14 -3.30 2.40 3.10
CA PRO A 14 -1.96 1.91 3.41
C PRO A 14 -1.20 2.74 4.45
N VAL A 15 -1.26 4.09 4.35
CA VAL A 15 -0.60 4.98 5.30
C VAL A 15 -1.23 4.88 6.68
N VAL A 16 -2.57 4.88 6.77
CA VAL A 16 -3.27 4.71 8.05
C VAL A 16 -2.95 3.34 8.64
N PHE A 17 -2.95 2.28 7.85
CA PHE A 17 -2.60 0.93 8.31
C PHE A 17 -1.21 0.92 8.94
N LEU A 18 -0.18 1.35 8.21
CA LEU A 18 1.22 1.36 8.66
C LEU A 18 1.48 2.30 9.85
N SER A 19 0.64 3.32 10.02
CA SER A 19 0.75 4.29 11.12
C SER A 19 -0.10 3.93 12.34
N SER A 20 -0.83 2.81 12.29
CA SER A 20 -1.80 2.43 13.32
C SER A 20 -1.34 1.20 14.11
N GLN A 21 -2.07 0.89 15.18
CA GLN A 21 -1.84 -0.33 15.94
C GLN A 21 -2.14 -1.61 15.13
N ALA A 22 -2.83 -1.51 13.99
CA ALA A 22 -3.12 -2.66 13.14
C ALA A 22 -1.86 -3.27 12.53
N SER A 23 -0.75 -2.54 12.48
CA SER A 23 0.54 -2.99 11.96
C SER A 23 1.59 -3.23 13.05
N ASN A 24 1.21 -3.39 14.32
CA ASN A 24 2.14 -3.49 15.46
C ASN A 24 3.16 -4.65 15.39
N TYR A 25 2.92 -5.65 14.55
CA TYR A 25 3.86 -6.77 14.34
C TYR A 25 4.44 -6.82 12.92
N VAL A 26 4.21 -5.77 12.13
CA VAL A 26 4.76 -5.64 10.78
C VAL A 26 5.97 -4.70 10.85
N HIS A 27 7.17 -5.27 10.72
CA HIS A 27 8.43 -4.52 10.80
C HIS A 27 9.35 -4.89 9.63
N GLY A 28 10.09 -3.89 9.13
CA GLY A 28 11.11 -4.10 8.09
C GLY A 28 10.57 -4.48 6.71
N GLU A 29 9.27 -4.29 6.47
CA GLU A 29 8.57 -4.70 5.25
C GLU A 29 8.26 -3.53 4.32
N ILE A 30 8.17 -3.78 3.01
CA ILE A 30 7.78 -2.79 2.00
C ILE A 30 6.37 -3.14 1.48
N LEU A 31 5.38 -2.34 1.87
CA LEU A 31 4.03 -2.46 1.32
C LEU A 31 3.96 -1.79 -0.06
N VAL A 32 3.99 -2.60 -1.12
CA VAL A 32 3.90 -2.13 -2.51
C VAL A 32 2.44 -1.79 -2.86
N VAL A 33 2.19 -0.54 -3.26
CA VAL A 33 0.89 -0.04 -3.73
C VAL A 33 1.06 0.45 -5.17
N ASP A 34 1.02 -0.47 -6.12
CA ASP A 34 1.41 -0.21 -7.52
C ASP A 34 0.33 -0.59 -8.55
N GLY A 35 -0.87 -0.95 -8.09
CA GLY A 35 -1.94 -1.45 -8.96
C GLY A 35 -1.60 -2.79 -9.64
N GLY A 36 -0.71 -3.60 -9.07
CA GLY A 36 -0.29 -4.89 -9.63
C GLY A 36 0.69 -4.75 -10.79
N TRP A 37 1.53 -3.71 -10.78
CA TRP A 37 2.56 -3.48 -11.81
C TRP A 37 3.71 -4.48 -11.72
N MET A 38 4.13 -4.86 -10.52
CA MET A 38 5.21 -5.84 -10.29
C MET A 38 4.72 -7.29 -10.36
N GLY A 39 3.43 -7.54 -10.12
CA GLY A 39 2.83 -8.88 -10.10
C GLY A 39 2.26 -9.35 -11.46
N ARG A 40 2.65 -8.71 -12.54
CA ARG A 40 2.27 -9.09 -13.92
C ARG A 40 3.17 -10.17 -14.47
#